data_AF-A0AAD7Z9S6-F1
#
_entry.id   AF-A0AAD7Z9S6-F1
#
_cell.length_a   1.000
_cell.length_b   1.000
_cell.length_c   1.000
_cell.angle_alpha   90.00
_cell.angle_beta   90.00
_cell.angle_gamma   90.00
#
_symmetry.space_group_name_H-M   'P 1'
#
loop_
_entity.id
_entity.type
_entity.pdbx_description
1 polymer ?
#
loop_
_entity_poly.entity_id
_entity_poly.type
_entity_poly.pdbx_seq_one_letter_code
_entity_poly.pdbx_strand_id
1 'polypeptide(L)'
;KNLKSDNGWQNICYGGDKEVDYDLGFRLYLTTKLSNPVLDPAVYTKATVINYTVTLSGLEDQLLSVVVRNERSDLEEQRESLIEETFENKNL
;
A
#
# COMPACT_ATOMS: atom_id res chain seq x y z
N LYS A 1 14.10 -13.43 -21.13
CA LYS A 1 15.56 -13.43 -20.88
C LYS A 1 15.77 -12.71 -19.56
N ASN A 2 16.09 -13.43 -18.48
CA ASN A 2 16.25 -12.81 -17.17
C ASN A 2 17.49 -11.90 -17.22
N LEU A 3 17.29 -10.61 -16.97
CA LEU A 3 18.36 -9.62 -16.92
C LEU A 3 19.14 -9.86 -15.62
N LYS A 4 20.25 -10.59 -15.68
CA LYS A 4 21.20 -10.64 -14.55
C LYS A 4 21.84 -9.26 -14.42
N SER A 5 21.39 -8.49 -13.44
CA SER A 5 22.10 -7.29 -12.98
C SER A 5 23.36 -7.74 -12.24
N ASP A 6 24.49 -7.07 -12.46
CA ASP A 6 25.83 -7.54 -12.09
C ASP A 6 26.17 -7.43 -10.59
N ASN A 7 25.22 -7.04 -9.72
CA ASN A 7 25.50 -6.82 -8.30
C ASN A 7 24.36 -7.34 -7.41
N GLY A 8 24.61 -8.45 -6.68
CA GLY A 8 23.84 -8.77 -5.46
C GLY A 8 22.83 -9.92 -5.54
N TRP A 9 23.07 -10.96 -6.34
CA TRP A 9 22.26 -12.19 -6.26
C TRP A 9 22.69 -13.04 -5.06
N GLN A 10 21.74 -13.51 -4.26
CA GLN A 10 22.00 -14.43 -3.15
C GLN A 10 21.35 -15.78 -3.41
N ASN A 11 22.07 -16.86 -3.09
CA ASN A 11 21.55 -18.22 -3.15
C ASN A 11 20.80 -18.53 -1.86
N ILE A 12 19.51 -18.86 -1.98
CA ILE A 12 18.67 -19.30 -0.88
C ILE A 12 18.24 -20.74 -1.11
N CYS A 13 18.20 -21.54 -0.04
CA CYS A 13 17.64 -22.88 -0.11
C CYS A 13 16.12 -22.82 0.09
N TYR A 14 15.36 -23.05 -0.97
CA TYR A 14 13.91 -23.11 -0.98
C TYR A 14 13.43 -24.53 -0.69
N GLY A 15 12.63 -24.69 0.37
CA GLY A 15 11.99 -25.96 0.70
C GLY A 15 12.95 -27.08 1.12
N GLY A 16 14.17 -26.73 1.54
CA GLY A 16 15.16 -27.67 2.09
C GLY A 16 16.10 -28.31 1.06
N ASP A 17 15.66 -28.45 -0.20
CA ASP A 17 16.40 -29.23 -1.21
C ASP A 17 16.73 -28.45 -2.49
N LYS A 18 16.14 -27.25 -2.71
CA LYS A 18 16.31 -26.50 -3.96
C LYS A 18 17.06 -25.20 -3.72
N GLU A 19 18.25 -25.09 -4.27
CA GLU A 19 18.96 -23.81 -4.35
C GLU A 19 18.32 -22.94 -5.43
N VAL A 20 17.96 -21.71 -5.04
CA VAL A 20 17.34 -20.72 -5.93
C VAL A 20 18.09 -19.40 -5.78
N ASP A 21 18.57 -18.88 -6.90
CA ASP A 21 19.11 -17.53 -6.98
C ASP A 21 17.98 -16.50 -6.80
N TYR A 22 18.19 -15.53 -5.90
CA TYR A 22 17.23 -14.47 -5.60
C TYR A 22 17.89 -13.08 -5.69
N ASP A 23 17.14 -12.11 -6.21
CA ASP A 23 17.54 -10.70 -6.36
C ASP A 23 17.28 -9.92 -5.06
N LEU A 24 18.31 -9.27 -4.49
CA LEU A 24 18.16 -8.44 -3.29
C LEU A 24 17.13 -7.29 -3.44
N GLY A 25 16.82 -6.87 -4.65
CA GLY A 25 15.78 -5.87 -4.95
C GLY A 25 14.36 -6.43 -5.01
N PHE A 26 14.16 -7.76 -4.96
CA PHE A 26 12.83 -8.34 -5.07
C PHE A 26 11.95 -7.96 -3.88
N ARG A 27 10.67 -7.75 -4.18
CA ARG A 27 9.63 -7.45 -3.21
C ARG A 27 8.43 -8.35 -3.46
N LEU A 28 7.92 -8.97 -2.40
CA LEU A 28 6.69 -9.78 -2.45
C LEU A 28 5.53 -8.98 -1.90
N TYR A 29 4.44 -8.91 -2.67
CA TYR A 29 3.16 -8.37 -2.24
C TYR A 29 2.10 -9.45 -2.38
N LEU A 30 1.32 -9.65 -1.33
CA LEU A 30 0.22 -10.60 -1.29
C LEU A 30 -1.09 -9.83 -1.07
N THR A 31 -2.13 -10.20 -1.79
CA THR A 31 -3.44 -9.53 -1.70
C THR A 31 -4.56 -10.56 -1.58
N THR A 32 -5.65 -10.17 -0.93
CA THR A 32 -6.87 -10.96 -0.83
C THR A 32 -8.08 -10.05 -0.97
N LYS A 33 -9.16 -10.58 -1.56
CA LYS A 33 -10.44 -9.87 -1.69
C LYS A 33 -11.38 -10.10 -0.50
N LEU A 34 -11.01 -10.96 0.43
CA LEU A 34 -11.81 -11.23 1.62
C LEU A 34 -11.72 -10.01 2.56
N SER A 35 -12.86 -9.45 2.96
CA SER A 35 -12.91 -8.26 3.82
C SER A 35 -12.43 -8.53 5.25
N ASN A 36 -12.55 -9.77 5.73
CA ASN A 36 -12.08 -10.18 7.05
C ASN A 36 -11.49 -11.61 6.99
N PRO A 37 -10.29 -11.78 6.41
CA PRO A 37 -9.64 -13.07 6.35
C PRO A 37 -9.13 -13.43 7.75
N VAL A 38 -9.49 -14.63 8.23
CA VAL A 38 -8.88 -15.16 9.46
C VAL A 38 -7.48 -15.63 9.10
N LEU A 39 -6.47 -14.86 9.50
CA LEU A 39 -5.07 -15.19 9.30
C LEU A 39 -4.49 -15.81 10.57
N ASP A 40 -3.64 -16.81 10.40
CA ASP A 40 -2.89 -17.41 11.50
C ASP A 40 -1.95 -16.37 12.13
N PRO A 41 -1.81 -16.31 13.47
CA PRO A 41 -0.83 -15.46 14.15
C PRO A 41 0.58 -15.49 13.55
N ALA A 42 1.02 -16.64 13.04
CA ALA A 42 2.31 -16.81 12.39
C ALA A 42 2.47 -15.95 11.12
N VAL A 43 1.37 -15.59 10.45
CA VAL A 43 1.39 -14.67 9.30
C VAL A 43 1.73 -13.25 9.75
N TYR A 44 1.12 -12.78 10.84
CA TYR A 44 1.39 -11.45 11.40
C TYR A 44 2.83 -11.30 11.90
N THR A 45 3.49 -12.40 12.29
CA THR A 45 4.91 -12.40 12.65
C THR A 45 5.83 -12.33 11.41
N LYS A 46 5.41 -12.90 10.28
CA LYS A 46 6.26 -13.06 9.08
C LYS A 46 6.03 -11.98 8.03
N ALA A 47 4.89 -11.30 8.06
CA ALA A 47 4.49 -10.31 7.07
C ALA A 47 3.75 -9.14 7.71
N THR A 48 3.89 -7.96 7.12
CA THR A 48 3.08 -6.79 7.47
C THR A 48 1.71 -6.92 6.83
N VAL A 49 0.67 -7.03 7.66
CA VAL A 49 -0.72 -7.09 7.20
C VAL A 49 -1.31 -5.68 7.19
N ILE A 50 -1.83 -5.26 6.04
CA ILE A 50 -2.47 -3.95 5.87
C ILE A 50 -3.93 -4.15 5.51
N ASN A 51 -4.84 -3.51 6.25
CA ASN A 51 -6.27 -3.55 5.95
C ASN A 51 -6.63 -2.37 5.04
N TYR A 52 -6.93 -2.68 3.77
CA TYR A 52 -7.38 -1.71 2.75
C TYR A 52 -8.90 -1.78 2.49
N THR A 53 -9.68 -2.33 3.42
CA THR A 53 -11.14 -2.37 3.27
C THR A 53 -11.69 -0.95 3.33
N VAL A 54 -12.47 -0.58 2.30
CA VAL A 54 -13.20 0.69 2.27
C VAL A 54 -14.18 0.72 3.44
N THR A 55 -14.09 1.77 4.25
CA THR A 55 -15.06 2.04 5.32
C THR A 55 -16.23 2.85 4.75
N LEU A 56 -17.43 2.68 5.31
CA LEU A 56 -18.61 3.42 4.85
C LEU A 56 -18.38 4.94 4.95
N SER A 57 -17.86 5.40 6.09
CA SER A 57 -17.51 6.81 6.30
C SER A 57 -16.46 7.31 5.30
N GLY A 58 -15.43 6.51 4.99
CA GLY A 58 -14.43 6.90 3.99
C GLY A 58 -15.01 7.01 2.58
N LEU A 59 -15.97 6.14 2.24
CA LEU A 59 -16.71 6.24 0.98
C LEU A 59 -17.64 7.46 0.95
N GLU A 60 -18.33 7.74 2.04
CA GLU A 60 -19.17 8.94 2.18
C GLU A 60 -18.36 10.22 1.99
N ASP A 61 -17.19 10.33 2.63
CA ASP A 61 -16.29 11.48 2.49
C ASP A 61 -15.78 11.64 1.04
N GLN A 62 -15.47 10.52 0.37
CA GLN A 62 -15.07 10.53 -1.04
C GLN A 62 -16.20 11.01 -1.94
N LEU A 63 -17.42 10.52 -1.74
CA LEU A 63 -18.59 10.95 -2.51
C LEU A 63 -18.92 12.41 -2.23
N LEU A 64 -18.82 12.86 -0.97
CA LEU A 64 -19.02 14.25 -0.59
C LEU A 64 -18.03 15.18 -1.31
N SER A 65 -16.75 14.82 -1.36
CA SER A 65 -15.74 15.57 -2.12
C SER A 65 -16.13 15.72 -3.60
N VAL A 66 -16.66 14.67 -4.23
CA VAL A 66 -17.11 14.71 -5.63
C VAL A 66 -18.32 15.65 -5.80
N VAL A 67 -19.30 15.58 -4.90
CA VAL A 67 -20.51 16.42 -4.95
C VAL A 67 -20.15 17.88 -4.70
N VAL A 68 -19.37 18.17 -3.66
CA VAL A 68 -18.94 19.53 -3.33
C VAL A 68 -18.11 20.12 -4.45
N ARG A 69 -17.21 19.37 -5.09
CA ARG A 69 -16.46 19.86 -6.25
C ARG A 69 -17.38 20.30 -7.40
N ASN A 70 -18.48 19.59 -7.60
CA ASN A 70 -19.42 19.88 -8.69
C ASN A 70 -20.39 21.04 -8.34
N GLU A 71 -20.80 21.18 -7.09
CA GLU A 71 -21.74 22.21 -6.66
C GLU A 71 -21.07 23.49 -6.16
N ARG A 72 -19.88 23.37 -5.56
CA ARG A 72 -19.10 24.42 -4.88
C ARG A 72 -17.60 24.15 -4.98
N SER A 73 -17.06 24.27 -6.20
CA SER A 73 -15.64 24.05 -6.47
C SER A 73 -14.72 24.93 -5.63
N ASP A 74 -15.17 26.14 -5.29
CA ASP A 74 -14.45 27.12 -4.45
C ASP A 74 -14.10 26.55 -3.06
N LEU A 75 -14.98 25.75 -2.47
CA LEU A 75 -14.73 25.12 -1.18
C LEU A 75 -13.74 23.96 -1.27
N GLU A 76 -13.84 23.15 -2.32
CA GLU A 76 -12.96 22.00 -2.46
C GLU A 76 -11.53 22.45 -2.77
N GLU A 77 -11.34 23.51 -3.58
CA GLU A 77 -10.03 24.12 -3.82
C GLU A 77 -9.41 24.69 -2.53
N GLN A 78 -10.20 25.36 -1.69
CA GLN A 78 -9.73 25.84 -0.39
C GLN A 78 -9.32 24.68 0.53
N ARG A 79 -10.10 23.58 0.53
CA ARG A 79 -9.76 22.38 1.29
C ARG A 79 -8.44 21.77 0.81
N GLU A 80 -8.23 21.65 -0.50
CA GLU A 80 -6.99 21.15 -1.09
C GLU A 80 -5.78 22.02 -0.71
N SER A 81 -5.89 23.34 -0.83
CA SER A 81 -4.83 24.28 -0.42
C SER A 81 -4.48 24.14 1.05
N LEU A 82 -5.48 24.04 1.94
CA LEU A 82 -5.24 23.86 3.38
C LEU A 82 -4.59 22.51 3.71
N ILE A 83 -4.91 21.47 2.94
CA ILE A 83 -4.29 20.15 3.10
C ILE A 83 -2.81 20.24 2.72
N GLU A 84 -2.48 20.86 1.59
CA GLU A 84 -1.10 21.09 1.13
C GLU A 84 -0.30 21.89 2.16
N GLU A 85 -0.83 23.03 2.62
CA GLU A 85 -0.19 23.84 3.67
C GLU A 85 0.04 23.04 4.95
N THR A 86 -0.91 22.20 5.35
CA THR A 86 -0.76 21.35 6.55
C THR A 86 0.34 20.31 6.36
N PHE A 87 0.49 19.74 5.16
CA PHE A 87 1.58 18.81 4.87
C PHE A 87 2.95 19.48 4.89
N GLU A 88 3.08 20.68 4.31
CA GLU A 88 4.32 21.45 4.34
C GLU A 88 4.71 21.81 5.78
N ASN A 89 3.75 22.28 6.58
CA ASN A 89 3.99 22.65 7.98
C ASN A 89 4.38 21.46 8.88
N LYS A 90 3.98 20.22 8.54
CA LYS A 90 4.36 19.02 9.32
C LYS A 90 5.74 18.46 8.95
N ASN A 91 6.29 18.86 7.80
CA ASN A 91 7.62 18.43 7.33
C ASN A 91 8.74 19.42 7.71
N LEU A 92 8.41 20.46 8.46
CA LEU A 92 9.32 21.40 9.14
C LEU A 92 9.47 21.00 10.61
#